data_AF-A0A2N1SRF1-F1
#
_entry.id   AF-A0A2N1SRF1-F1
#
_cell.length_a   1.000
_cell.length_b   1.000
_cell.length_c   1.000
_cell.angle_alpha   90.00
_cell.angle_beta   90.00
_cell.angle_gamma   90.00
#
_symmetry.space_group_name_H-M   'P 1'
#
loop_
_entity.id
_entity.type
_entity.pdbx_description
1 polymer ?
#
loop_
_entity_poly.entity_id
_entity_poly.type
_entity_poly.pdbx_seq_one_letter_code
_entity_poly.pdbx_strand_id
1 'polypeptide(L)'
;MGRQNDLPPYTMPLVVRAREYHLYDREGKRYIDFFQNHGRAILGHRPDGILRAMKSTASRGLLAEYPSVYPGRLEKIVEQLLPGYRVVRLYDSRRYAVEALRQVFGPDDAPLVIADPALADIATGRTVAFWRPFLADVEVNAEVLIPILPFPGNFICEMVCAKDPTVADQLPPSDAISPLVIDLMVKTIGDLLSMEEKQRKRFFRKTYLHVLMRRTCGPYCVTSLDDAAYRKFHTASLDAGVLLPPTQDAPIIIPPVFTEGEVARFLPIAEEFLGKR
;
A
#
# COMPACT_ATOMS: atom_id res chain seq x y z
N MET A 1 16.85 9.88 36.41
CA MET A 1 17.71 9.75 35.22
C MET A 1 16.79 9.84 34.02
N GLY A 2 16.73 11.02 33.39
CA GLY A 2 15.67 11.39 32.45
C GLY A 2 15.76 10.64 31.14
N ARG A 3 14.62 10.12 30.67
CA ARG A 3 14.41 9.88 29.24
C ARG A 3 13.70 11.11 28.69
N GLN A 4 14.47 12.03 28.12
CA GLN A 4 13.95 12.96 27.14
C GLN A 4 13.41 12.14 25.97
N ASN A 5 12.09 12.11 25.83
CA ASN A 5 11.38 11.80 24.59
C ASN A 5 10.23 12.81 24.51
N ASP A 6 10.57 14.10 24.49
CA ASP A 6 9.63 15.23 24.47
C ASP A 6 9.15 15.55 23.04
N LEU A 7 8.77 14.54 22.26
CA LEU A 7 8.02 14.77 21.02
C LEU A 7 6.75 13.91 21.03
N PRO A 8 5.57 14.49 20.74
CA PRO A 8 4.32 13.75 20.77
C PRO A 8 4.31 12.63 19.72
N PRO A 9 3.55 11.54 19.95
CA PRO A 9 3.38 10.47 18.97
C PRO A 9 2.85 11.01 17.65
N TYR A 10 3.14 10.27 16.56
CA TYR A 10 2.64 10.51 15.21
C TYR A 10 1.20 11.09 15.22
N THR A 11 1.07 12.33 14.75
CA THR A 11 -0.19 13.06 14.81
C THR A 11 -0.85 13.03 13.43
N MET A 12 -1.85 12.17 13.29
CA MET A 12 -2.85 12.27 12.22
C MET A 12 -3.96 13.21 12.66
N PRO A 13 -4.54 14.01 11.74
CA PRO A 13 -5.76 14.72 12.06
C PRO A 13 -6.88 13.72 12.37
N LEU A 14 -7.85 14.13 13.19
CA LEU A 14 -9.04 13.34 13.42
C LEU A 14 -9.92 13.38 12.17
N VAL A 15 -9.74 12.38 11.31
CA VAL A 15 -10.44 12.28 10.02
C VAL A 15 -11.90 11.89 10.23
N VAL A 16 -12.82 12.69 9.69
CA VAL A 16 -14.28 12.42 9.70
C VAL A 16 -14.80 12.03 8.33
N ARG A 17 -14.05 12.31 7.25
CA ARG A 17 -14.41 11.92 5.89
C ARG A 17 -13.17 11.69 5.05
N ALA A 18 -13.26 10.72 4.14
CA ALA A 18 -12.29 10.46 3.09
C ALA A 18 -13.00 10.38 1.74
N ARG A 19 -12.44 10.98 0.69
CA ARG A 19 -13.01 10.97 -0.67
C ARG A 19 -11.91 11.19 -1.69
N GLU A 20 -11.89 10.40 -2.75
CA GLU A 20 -10.79 10.40 -3.74
C GLU A 20 -9.43 10.34 -3.03
N TYR A 21 -8.57 11.34 -3.22
CA TYR A 21 -7.26 11.45 -2.59
C TYR A 21 -7.25 12.50 -1.48
N HIS A 22 -8.40 12.74 -0.84
CA HIS A 22 -8.56 13.77 0.18
C HIS A 22 -9.10 13.22 1.49
N LEU A 23 -8.56 13.73 2.58
CA LEU A 23 -9.05 13.55 3.94
C LEU A 23 -9.59 14.87 4.48
N TYR A 24 -10.62 14.78 5.32
CA TYR A 24 -11.27 15.93 5.94
C TYR A 24 -11.33 15.69 7.44
N ASP A 25 -10.85 16.65 8.22
CA ASP A 25 -10.93 16.59 9.67
C ASP A 25 -12.24 17.18 10.20
N ARG A 26 -12.44 17.10 11.52
CA ARG A 26 -13.65 17.61 12.20
C ARG A 26 -13.75 19.15 12.16
N GLU A 27 -12.64 19.85 11.96
CA GLU A 27 -12.57 21.31 11.78
C GLU A 27 -12.87 21.73 10.32
N GLY A 28 -13.03 20.78 9.40
CA GLY A 28 -13.31 21.02 7.99
C GLY A 28 -12.07 21.30 7.14
N LYS A 29 -10.87 21.18 7.70
CA LYS A 29 -9.62 21.26 6.93
C LYS A 29 -9.52 20.04 6.03
N ARG A 30 -9.18 20.32 4.77
CA ARG A 30 -8.96 19.32 3.73
C ARG A 30 -7.47 19.08 3.58
N TYR A 31 -7.10 17.81 3.52
CA TYR A 31 -5.74 17.35 3.26
C TYR A 31 -5.73 16.56 1.96
N ILE A 32 -4.74 16.80 1.10
CA ILE A 32 -4.41 15.86 0.04
C ILE A 32 -3.55 14.73 0.62
N ASP A 33 -3.92 13.49 0.32
CA ASP A 33 -3.37 12.30 0.95
C ASP A 33 -2.26 11.69 0.08
N PHE A 34 -1.01 11.87 0.51
CA PHE A 34 0.16 11.25 -0.10
C PHE A 34 0.57 9.97 0.64
N PHE A 35 -0.14 9.57 1.69
CA PHE A 35 0.06 8.28 2.36
C PHE A 35 -0.83 7.19 1.77
N GLN A 36 -2.09 7.53 1.47
CA GLN A 36 -3.06 6.66 0.81
C GLN A 36 -3.18 5.29 1.47
N ASN A 37 -3.24 5.26 2.81
CA ASN A 37 -3.26 4.04 3.61
C ASN A 37 -2.15 3.04 3.20
N HIS A 38 -0.91 3.53 3.11
CA HIS A 38 0.25 2.75 2.67
C HIS A 38 0.11 2.14 1.26
N GLY A 39 -0.66 2.80 0.38
CA GLY A 39 -0.97 2.37 -0.97
C GLY A 39 -2.25 1.55 -1.10
N ARG A 40 -2.92 1.20 0.00
CA ARG A 40 -4.24 0.52 -0.06
C ARG A 40 -5.35 1.44 -0.59
N ALA A 41 -5.18 2.75 -0.51
CA ALA A 41 -6.08 3.74 -1.11
C ALA A 41 -5.54 4.32 -2.43
N ILE A 42 -4.67 3.60 -3.16
CA ILE A 42 -4.07 4.12 -4.40
C ILE A 42 -5.06 4.34 -5.54
N LEU A 43 -6.23 3.69 -5.51
CA LEU A 43 -7.35 4.00 -6.41
C LEU A 43 -8.32 5.03 -5.81
N GLY A 44 -7.88 5.75 -4.78
CA GLY A 44 -8.69 6.65 -3.96
C GLY A 44 -9.33 5.94 -2.76
N HIS A 45 -9.87 6.74 -1.84
CA HIS A 45 -10.55 6.28 -0.61
C HIS A 45 -11.94 5.68 -0.85
N ARG A 46 -12.50 5.88 -2.04
CA ARG A 46 -13.80 5.36 -2.44
C ARG A 46 -13.73 4.82 -3.87
N PRO A 47 -13.02 3.72 -4.10
CA PRO A 47 -12.99 3.09 -5.42
C PRO A 47 -14.41 2.71 -5.85
N ASP A 48 -14.71 2.93 -7.12
CA ASP A 48 -16.03 2.66 -7.68
C ASP A 48 -16.37 1.17 -7.57
N GLY A 49 -17.67 0.86 -7.43
CA GLY A 49 -18.13 -0.54 -7.38
C GLY A 49 -17.87 -1.29 -6.06
N ILE A 50 -16.84 -0.96 -5.30
CA ILE A 50 -16.47 -1.66 -4.06
C ILE A 50 -17.58 -1.61 -2.99
N LEU A 51 -18.16 -0.44 -2.73
CA LEU A 51 -19.28 -0.32 -1.78
C LEU A 51 -20.50 -1.13 -2.23
N ARG A 52 -20.74 -1.21 -3.55
CA ARG A 52 -21.84 -2.00 -4.11
C ARG A 52 -21.57 -3.50 -3.92
N ALA A 53 -20.35 -3.96 -4.19
CA ALA A 53 -19.93 -5.34 -3.97
C ALA A 53 -20.06 -5.73 -2.50
N MET A 54 -19.59 -4.86 -1.59
CA MET A 54 -19.71 -5.06 -0.15
C MET A 54 -21.17 -5.25 0.28
N LYS A 55 -22.06 -4.32 -0.12
CA LYS A 55 -23.49 -4.41 0.19
C LYS A 55 -24.13 -5.68 -0.36
N SER A 56 -23.83 -6.03 -1.61
CA SER A 56 -24.37 -7.22 -2.30
C SER A 56 -23.93 -8.54 -1.66
N THR A 57 -22.68 -8.61 -1.22
CA THR A 57 -22.13 -9.83 -0.59
C THR A 57 -22.56 -9.94 0.86
N ALA A 58 -22.60 -8.84 1.60
CA ALA A 58 -23.15 -8.79 2.95
C ALA A 58 -24.66 -9.12 2.98
N SER A 59 -25.47 -8.64 2.02
CA SER A 59 -26.91 -8.92 1.97
C SER A 59 -27.24 -10.39 1.74
N ARG A 60 -26.26 -11.20 1.29
CA ARG A 60 -26.37 -12.66 1.15
C ARG A 60 -25.90 -13.42 2.40
N GLY A 61 -25.49 -12.72 3.46
CA GLY A 61 -25.01 -13.33 4.70
C GLY A 61 -23.60 -13.91 4.62
N LEU A 62 -22.83 -13.58 3.57
CA LEU A 62 -21.50 -14.15 3.33
C LEU A 62 -20.39 -13.47 4.16
N LEU A 63 -20.68 -13.22 5.45
CA LEU A 63 -19.81 -12.54 6.38
C LEU A 63 -18.88 -13.50 7.14
N ALA A 64 -19.36 -14.70 7.44
CA ALA A 64 -18.57 -15.73 8.12
C ALA A 64 -17.67 -16.50 7.14
N GLU A 65 -16.63 -17.11 7.68
CA GLU A 65 -15.56 -17.89 7.05
C GLU A 65 -15.99 -19.26 6.49
N TYR A 66 -17.22 -19.34 5.98
CA TYR A 66 -17.73 -20.56 5.38
C TYR A 66 -17.12 -20.83 3.99
N PRO A 67 -16.95 -22.11 3.63
CA PRO A 67 -16.54 -22.50 2.28
C PRO A 67 -17.41 -21.86 1.20
N SER A 68 -16.78 -21.37 0.14
CA SER A 68 -17.48 -20.69 -0.95
C SER A 68 -16.71 -20.79 -2.28
N VAL A 69 -17.31 -20.27 -3.35
CA VAL A 69 -16.68 -20.24 -4.68
C VAL A 69 -15.61 -19.16 -4.83
N TYR A 70 -15.46 -18.27 -3.85
CA TYR A 70 -14.62 -17.07 -3.97
C TYR A 70 -13.11 -17.33 -3.97
N PRO A 71 -12.55 -18.27 -3.17
CA PRO A 71 -11.14 -18.63 -3.26
C PRO A 71 -10.69 -18.99 -4.69
N GLY A 72 -11.45 -19.86 -5.37
CA GLY A 72 -11.15 -20.23 -6.76
C GLY A 72 -11.33 -19.08 -7.78
N ARG A 73 -12.11 -18.04 -7.45
CA ARG A 73 -12.17 -16.80 -8.27
C ARG A 73 -10.94 -15.93 -8.02
N LEU A 74 -10.47 -15.87 -6.77
CA LEU A 74 -9.27 -15.13 -6.39
C LEU A 74 -8.03 -15.73 -7.06
N GLU A 75 -7.85 -17.04 -7.00
CA GLU A 75 -6.72 -17.73 -7.66
C GLU A 75 -6.66 -17.41 -9.16
N LYS A 76 -7.80 -17.50 -9.86
CA LYS A 76 -7.90 -17.22 -11.29
C LYS A 76 -7.56 -15.78 -11.67
N ILE A 77 -7.92 -14.81 -10.83
CA ILE A 77 -7.66 -13.41 -11.12
C ILE A 77 -6.27 -12.96 -10.68
N VAL A 78 -5.71 -13.60 -9.64
CA VAL A 78 -4.32 -13.40 -9.23
C VAL A 78 -3.36 -13.90 -10.30
N GLU A 79 -3.62 -15.04 -10.96
CA GLU A 79 -2.78 -15.52 -12.07
C GLU A 79 -2.71 -14.51 -13.24
N GLN A 80 -3.78 -13.73 -13.46
CA GLN A 80 -3.77 -12.63 -14.45
C GLN A 80 -2.99 -11.41 -13.96
N LEU A 81 -3.04 -11.11 -12.66
CA LEU A 81 -2.34 -9.97 -12.05
C LEU A 81 -0.83 -10.22 -11.92
N LEU A 82 -0.46 -11.41 -11.47
CA LEU A 82 0.90 -11.83 -11.13
C LEU A 82 1.24 -13.14 -11.86
N PRO A 83 1.44 -13.12 -13.19
CA PRO A 83 1.79 -14.33 -13.93
C PRO A 83 3.01 -15.03 -13.35
N GLY A 84 2.89 -16.35 -13.15
CA GLY A 84 3.96 -17.18 -12.57
C GLY A 84 3.96 -17.27 -11.04
N TYR A 85 3.07 -16.56 -10.34
CA TYR A 85 2.85 -16.71 -8.89
C TYR A 85 1.59 -17.54 -8.64
N ARG A 86 1.71 -18.86 -8.81
CA ARG A 86 0.57 -19.78 -8.92
C ARG A 86 -0.07 -20.16 -7.60
N VAL A 87 0.62 -19.94 -6.48
CA VAL A 87 0.09 -20.31 -5.17
C VAL A 87 -0.36 -19.07 -4.42
N VAL A 88 -1.62 -19.06 -3.99
CA VAL A 88 -2.20 -18.04 -3.12
C VAL A 88 -2.40 -18.60 -1.72
N ARG A 89 -1.87 -17.90 -0.70
CA ARG A 89 -2.16 -18.12 0.73
C ARG A 89 -2.82 -16.88 1.29
N LEU A 90 -3.85 -17.07 2.11
CA LEU A 90 -4.53 -15.99 2.81
C LEU A 90 -4.31 -16.15 4.31
N TYR A 91 -3.90 -15.06 4.97
CA TYR A 91 -3.73 -15.02 6.42
C TYR A 91 -4.55 -13.89 7.02
N ASP A 92 -5.12 -14.07 8.19
CA ASP A 92 -6.05 -13.09 8.79
C ASP A 92 -5.45 -11.68 8.96
N SER A 93 -4.12 -11.58 9.10
CA SER A 93 -3.45 -10.29 9.23
C SER A 93 -2.03 -10.29 8.68
N ARG A 94 -1.49 -9.08 8.45
CA ARG A 94 -0.06 -8.87 8.14
C ARG A 94 0.84 -9.58 9.13
N ARG A 95 0.52 -9.54 10.43
CA ARG A 95 1.30 -10.18 11.49
C ARG A 95 1.41 -11.68 11.28
N TYR A 96 0.30 -12.37 11.03
CA TYR A 96 0.29 -13.82 10.78
C TYR A 96 1.00 -14.18 9.48
N ALA A 97 0.81 -13.40 8.41
CA ALA A 97 1.55 -13.61 7.17
C ALA A 97 3.07 -13.50 7.37
N VAL A 98 3.53 -12.48 8.10
CA VAL A 98 4.97 -12.31 8.41
C VAL A 98 5.48 -13.47 9.28
N GLU A 99 4.70 -13.94 10.25
CA GLU A 99 5.07 -15.09 11.09
C GLU A 99 5.19 -16.39 10.27
N ALA A 100 4.21 -16.69 9.42
CA ALA A 100 4.22 -17.82 8.52
C ALA A 100 5.42 -17.78 7.56
N LEU A 101 5.71 -16.60 6.99
CA LEU A 101 6.84 -16.42 6.10
C LEU A 101 8.19 -16.50 6.84
N ARG A 102 8.26 -16.02 8.09
CA ARG A 102 9.48 -16.08 8.90
C ARG A 102 9.90 -17.53 9.16
N GLN A 103 8.96 -18.46 9.33
CA GLN A 103 9.26 -19.88 9.53
C GLN A 103 9.99 -20.52 8.33
N VAL A 104 9.84 -19.95 7.13
CA VAL A 104 10.36 -20.51 5.88
C VAL A 104 11.54 -19.71 5.31
N PHE A 105 11.49 -18.38 5.46
CA PHE A 105 12.42 -17.42 4.85
C PHE A 105 13.20 -16.59 5.87
N GLY A 106 12.79 -16.60 7.14
CA GLY A 106 13.41 -15.80 8.17
C GLY A 106 14.70 -16.44 8.68
N PRO A 107 15.69 -15.63 9.10
CA PRO A 107 16.79 -16.13 9.91
C PRO A 107 16.28 -16.54 11.31
N ASP A 108 16.99 -17.45 11.97
CA ASP A 108 16.61 -17.94 13.30
C ASP A 108 16.56 -16.80 14.34
N ASP A 109 17.55 -15.90 14.29
CA ASP A 109 17.81 -14.87 15.31
C ASP A 109 17.52 -13.42 14.88
N ALA A 110 16.81 -13.21 13.76
CA ALA A 110 16.46 -11.86 13.31
C ALA A 110 15.06 -11.79 12.66
N PRO A 111 14.44 -10.59 12.63
CA PRO A 111 13.16 -10.40 11.93
C PRO A 111 13.27 -10.70 10.44
N LEU A 112 12.18 -11.22 9.86
CA LEU A 112 12.06 -11.33 8.41
C LEU A 112 12.13 -9.93 7.78
N VAL A 113 13.05 -9.75 6.85
CA VAL A 113 13.10 -8.54 6.01
C VAL A 113 12.23 -8.77 4.79
N ILE A 114 11.22 -7.93 4.60
CA ILE A 114 10.40 -7.91 3.39
C ILE A 114 10.86 -6.75 2.52
N ALA A 115 11.36 -7.05 1.33
CA ALA A 115 11.81 -6.02 0.40
C ALA A 115 10.63 -5.20 -0.15
N ASP A 116 10.79 -3.89 -0.32
CA ASP A 116 9.80 -3.04 -0.97
C ASP A 116 10.39 -2.41 -2.24
N PRO A 117 9.92 -2.81 -3.44
CA PRO A 117 10.43 -2.27 -4.71
C PRO A 117 10.21 -0.76 -4.86
N ALA A 118 9.25 -0.19 -4.12
CA ALA A 118 9.06 1.26 -4.08
C ALA A 118 10.21 1.99 -3.36
N LEU A 119 10.90 1.32 -2.43
CA LEU A 119 11.93 1.92 -1.58
C LEU A 119 13.36 1.69 -2.10
N ALA A 120 13.62 0.52 -2.67
CA ALA A 120 14.92 0.12 -3.19
C ALA A 120 14.77 -0.96 -4.27
N ASP A 121 15.83 -1.22 -5.02
CA ASP A 121 15.85 -2.37 -5.92
C ASP A 121 15.88 -3.66 -5.11
N ILE A 122 15.19 -4.68 -5.61
CA ILE A 122 15.11 -5.97 -4.94
C ILE A 122 16.33 -6.80 -5.34
N ALA A 123 17.03 -7.35 -4.35
CA ALA A 123 18.14 -8.27 -4.59
C ALA A 123 17.66 -9.56 -5.28
N THR A 124 18.48 -10.12 -6.15
CA THR A 124 18.21 -11.43 -6.75
C THR A 124 18.35 -12.54 -5.72
N GLY A 125 17.53 -13.60 -5.84
CA GLY A 125 17.59 -14.78 -4.98
C GLY A 125 16.29 -15.06 -4.23
N ARG A 126 16.39 -15.89 -3.17
CA ARG A 126 15.25 -16.33 -2.36
C ARG A 126 14.77 -15.20 -1.44
N THR A 127 13.97 -14.28 -1.99
CA THR A 127 13.49 -13.08 -1.29
C THR A 127 11.98 -13.08 -1.11
N VAL A 128 11.51 -12.44 -0.05
CA VAL A 128 10.11 -12.05 0.17
C VAL A 128 10.00 -10.56 -0.12
N ALA A 129 9.05 -10.15 -0.95
CA ALA A 129 8.88 -8.74 -1.31
C ALA A 129 7.41 -8.29 -1.33
N PHE A 130 7.17 -6.99 -1.17
CA PHE A 130 5.88 -6.41 -1.52
C PHE A 130 5.73 -6.35 -3.04
N TRP A 131 4.49 -6.51 -3.49
CA TRP A 131 4.09 -6.09 -4.82
C TRP A 131 3.14 -4.90 -4.69
N ARG A 132 3.30 -3.90 -5.55
CA ARG A 132 2.49 -2.69 -5.54
C ARG A 132 1.99 -2.37 -6.95
N PRO A 133 0.76 -1.86 -7.13
CA PRO A 133 0.30 -1.37 -8.42
C PRO A 133 1.17 -0.23 -8.92
N PHE A 134 1.34 -0.12 -10.25
CA PHE A 134 2.00 1.00 -10.93
C PHE A 134 3.49 1.22 -10.61
N LEU A 135 4.21 0.17 -10.18
CA LEU A 135 5.68 0.20 -10.16
C LEU A 135 6.21 0.46 -11.59
N ALA A 136 7.25 1.29 -11.72
CA ALA A 136 7.89 1.62 -12.99
C ALA A 136 9.38 1.32 -12.93
N ASP A 137 9.95 0.87 -14.05
CA ASP A 137 11.39 0.68 -14.23
C ASP A 137 12.05 -0.21 -13.16
N VAL A 138 11.28 -1.15 -12.60
CA VAL A 138 11.75 -2.13 -11.61
C VAL A 138 11.23 -3.51 -11.96
N GLU A 139 12.13 -4.49 -11.98
CA GLU A 139 11.76 -5.89 -12.08
C GLU A 139 11.55 -6.46 -10.68
N VAL A 140 10.37 -7.02 -10.44
CA VAL A 140 10.04 -7.63 -9.14
C VAL A 140 10.18 -9.14 -9.28
N ASN A 141 11.38 -9.66 -8.99
CA ASN A 141 11.70 -11.07 -9.08
C ASN A 141 11.95 -11.69 -7.70
N ALA A 142 10.91 -11.69 -6.85
CA ALA A 142 10.96 -12.33 -5.53
C ALA A 142 10.40 -13.77 -5.56
N GLU A 143 10.82 -14.63 -4.64
CA GLU A 143 10.27 -15.98 -4.49
C GLU A 143 8.81 -15.93 -4.02
N VAL A 144 8.56 -14.97 -3.11
CA VAL A 144 7.23 -14.71 -2.56
C VAL A 144 6.91 -13.23 -2.66
N LEU A 145 5.67 -12.94 -3.06
CA LEU A 145 5.09 -11.61 -3.06
C LEU A 145 4.00 -11.47 -2.01
N ILE A 146 3.95 -10.29 -1.40
CA ILE A 146 2.84 -9.82 -0.57
C ILE A 146 2.20 -8.62 -1.29
N PRO A 147 1.11 -8.82 -2.05
CA PRO A 147 0.51 -7.74 -2.83
C PRO A 147 -0.21 -6.72 -1.94
N ILE A 148 0.17 -5.45 -2.08
CA ILE A 148 -0.56 -4.30 -1.51
C ILE A 148 -1.72 -3.96 -2.44
N LEU A 149 -2.83 -4.67 -2.29
CA LEU A 149 -4.03 -4.44 -3.11
C LEU A 149 -4.69 -3.09 -2.79
N PRO A 150 -5.24 -2.39 -3.80
CA PRO A 150 -5.87 -1.08 -3.65
C PRO A 150 -7.27 -1.15 -3.03
N PHE A 151 -7.34 -1.70 -1.81
CA PHE A 151 -8.56 -1.74 -1.02
C PHE A 151 -8.38 -0.96 0.30
N PRO A 152 -9.00 0.23 0.44
CA PRO A 152 -8.88 1.04 1.65
C PRO A 152 -9.75 0.49 2.78
N GLY A 153 -9.24 -0.50 3.51
CA GLY A 153 -9.88 -1.03 4.71
C GLY A 153 -8.89 -1.87 5.52
N ASN A 154 -8.89 -1.70 6.85
CA ASN A 154 -8.00 -2.42 7.76
C ASN A 154 -8.55 -3.80 8.21
N PHE A 155 -9.65 -4.27 7.61
CA PHE A 155 -10.32 -5.53 7.96
C PHE A 155 -10.11 -6.63 6.91
N ILE A 156 -9.15 -6.45 6.00
CA ILE A 156 -8.80 -7.45 4.99
C ILE A 156 -7.69 -8.36 5.48
N CYS A 157 -7.72 -9.60 4.99
CA CYS A 157 -6.65 -10.55 5.15
C CYS A 157 -5.40 -10.10 4.36
N GLU A 158 -4.26 -10.69 4.70
CA GLU A 158 -3.03 -10.55 3.94
C GLU A 158 -2.88 -11.68 2.93
N MET A 159 -2.60 -11.32 1.68
CA MET A 159 -2.37 -12.27 0.61
C MET A 159 -0.89 -12.50 0.40
N VAL A 160 -0.50 -13.76 0.31
CA VAL A 160 0.86 -14.20 0.02
C VAL A 160 0.83 -15.04 -1.26
N CYS A 161 1.66 -14.67 -2.22
CA CYS A 161 1.74 -15.31 -3.53
C CYS A 161 3.13 -15.89 -3.74
N ALA A 162 3.27 -17.20 -3.96
CA ALA A 162 4.56 -17.85 -4.18
C ALA A 162 4.75 -18.28 -5.65
N LYS A 163 6.00 -18.21 -6.14
CA LYS A 163 6.37 -18.71 -7.47
C LYS A 163 6.38 -20.23 -7.53
N ASP A 164 7.20 -20.85 -6.67
CA ASP A 164 7.38 -22.29 -6.64
C ASP A 164 6.30 -22.96 -5.76
N PRO A 165 5.54 -23.94 -6.29
CA PRO A 165 4.64 -24.77 -5.48
C PRO A 165 5.31 -25.42 -4.26
N THR A 166 6.59 -25.77 -4.33
CA THR A 166 7.30 -26.41 -3.20
C THR A 166 7.51 -25.47 -2.01
N VAL A 167 7.56 -24.15 -2.25
CA VAL A 167 7.55 -23.13 -1.19
C VAL A 167 6.20 -23.13 -0.49
N ALA A 168 5.11 -23.35 -1.22
CA ALA A 168 3.78 -23.37 -0.66
C ALA A 168 3.52 -24.56 0.27
N ASP A 169 4.20 -25.68 0.04
CA ASP A 169 4.15 -26.85 0.92
C ASP A 169 4.85 -26.62 2.25
N GLN A 170 5.79 -25.67 2.30
CA GLN A 170 6.50 -25.26 3.52
C GLN A 170 5.73 -24.20 4.31
N LEU A 171 4.86 -23.44 3.63
CA LEU A 171 4.01 -22.44 4.28
C LEU A 171 2.81 -23.12 4.98
N PRO A 172 2.39 -22.61 6.15
CA PRO A 172 1.11 -22.97 6.73
C PRO A 172 -0.05 -22.85 5.72
N PRO A 173 -1.12 -23.65 5.86
CA PRO A 173 -2.30 -23.53 5.02
C PRO A 173 -2.94 -22.15 5.19
N SER A 174 -3.76 -21.74 4.22
CA SER A 174 -4.55 -20.51 4.32
C SER A 174 -5.52 -20.57 5.50
N ASP A 175 -5.69 -19.44 6.17
CA ASP A 175 -6.78 -19.23 7.12
C ASP A 175 -8.13 -19.26 6.40
N ALA A 176 -9.18 -19.57 7.16
CA ALA A 176 -10.55 -19.49 6.66
C ALA A 176 -10.98 -18.02 6.60
N ILE A 177 -11.06 -17.46 5.40
CA ILE A 177 -11.43 -16.05 5.19
C ILE A 177 -12.87 -15.92 4.71
N SER A 178 -13.59 -14.95 5.28
CA SER A 178 -14.92 -14.54 4.85
C SER A 178 -15.03 -14.35 3.33
N PRO A 179 -16.04 -14.93 2.66
CA PRO A 179 -16.26 -14.71 1.23
C PRO A 179 -16.48 -13.23 0.86
N LEU A 180 -16.96 -12.40 1.80
CA LEU A 180 -17.00 -10.95 1.62
C LEU A 180 -15.62 -10.37 1.34
N VAL A 181 -14.63 -10.69 2.17
CA VAL A 181 -13.27 -10.16 2.03
C VAL A 181 -12.66 -10.63 0.71
N ILE A 182 -12.82 -11.91 0.37
CA ILE A 182 -12.29 -12.48 -0.87
C ILE A 182 -12.96 -11.86 -2.11
N ASP A 183 -14.28 -11.66 -2.11
CA ASP A 183 -14.99 -11.00 -3.22
C ASP A 183 -14.46 -9.57 -3.42
N LEU A 184 -14.24 -8.82 -2.34
CA LEU A 184 -13.70 -7.46 -2.42
C LEU A 184 -12.28 -7.43 -2.99
N MET A 185 -11.43 -8.40 -2.64
CA MET A 185 -10.12 -8.56 -3.27
C MET A 185 -10.25 -8.86 -4.77
N VAL A 186 -11.12 -9.79 -5.15
CA VAL A 186 -11.39 -10.13 -6.56
C VAL A 186 -11.84 -8.89 -7.35
N LYS A 187 -12.75 -8.09 -6.80
CA LYS A 187 -13.21 -6.85 -7.45
C LYS A 187 -12.08 -5.84 -7.60
N THR A 188 -11.31 -5.64 -6.54
CA THR A 188 -10.17 -4.72 -6.52
C THR A 188 -9.11 -5.10 -7.58
N ILE A 189 -8.80 -6.39 -7.72
CA ILE A 189 -7.89 -6.88 -8.75
C ILE A 189 -8.51 -6.73 -10.14
N GLY A 190 -9.81 -7.00 -10.27
CA GLY A 190 -10.55 -6.78 -11.51
C GLY A 190 -10.47 -5.34 -11.99
N ASP A 191 -10.70 -4.38 -11.10
CA ASP A 191 -10.64 -2.95 -11.40
C ASP A 191 -9.22 -2.53 -11.85
N LEU A 192 -8.17 -3.11 -11.25
CA LEU A 192 -6.78 -2.90 -11.70
C LEU A 192 -6.51 -3.45 -13.10
N LEU A 193 -7.01 -4.64 -13.40
CA LEU A 193 -6.79 -5.33 -14.68
C LEU A 193 -7.60 -4.69 -15.81
N SER A 194 -8.82 -4.22 -15.53
CA SER A 194 -9.69 -3.57 -16.52
C SER A 194 -9.46 -2.07 -16.65
N MET A 195 -8.50 -1.50 -15.91
CA MET A 195 -8.23 -0.06 -15.94
C MET A 195 -7.86 0.41 -17.34
N GLU A 196 -8.51 1.48 -17.81
CA GLU A 196 -8.20 2.05 -19.11
C GLU A 196 -6.78 2.63 -19.15
N GLU A 197 -6.12 2.52 -20.29
CA GLU A 197 -4.75 3.02 -20.47
C GLU A 197 -4.62 4.52 -20.14
N LYS A 198 -5.63 5.33 -20.48
CA LYS A 198 -5.68 6.76 -20.15
C LYS A 198 -5.72 7.00 -18.63
N GLN A 199 -6.43 6.15 -17.88
CA GLN A 199 -6.47 6.23 -16.42
C GLN A 199 -5.14 5.76 -15.83
N ARG A 200 -4.61 4.63 -16.31
CA ARG A 200 -3.33 4.05 -15.89
C ARG A 200 -2.17 5.04 -16.05
N LYS A 201 -2.08 5.75 -17.18
CA LYS A 201 -1.04 6.76 -17.44
C LYS A 201 -0.98 7.88 -16.40
N ARG A 202 -2.06 8.17 -15.68
CA ARG A 202 -2.08 9.22 -14.63
C ARG A 202 -1.15 8.90 -13.46
N PHE A 203 -0.97 7.61 -13.14
CA PHE A 203 -0.08 7.16 -12.07
C PHE A 203 1.41 7.29 -12.40
N PHE A 204 1.74 7.53 -13.68
CA PHE A 204 3.12 7.71 -14.16
C PHE A 204 3.42 9.17 -14.53
N ARG A 205 2.50 10.10 -14.25
CA ARG A 205 2.70 11.52 -14.53
C ARG A 205 3.84 12.07 -13.69
N LYS A 206 4.90 12.52 -14.35
CA LYS A 206 5.98 13.27 -13.68
C LYS A 206 5.48 14.65 -13.26
N THR A 207 5.80 15.02 -12.03
CA THR A 207 5.49 16.31 -11.41
C THR A 207 6.78 16.92 -10.88
N TYR A 208 6.78 18.22 -10.57
CA TYR A 208 7.95 18.89 -9.99
C TYR A 208 8.47 18.19 -8.72
N LEU A 209 7.55 17.64 -7.90
CA LEU A 209 7.91 16.87 -6.71
C LEU A 209 8.81 15.68 -6.98
N HIS A 210 8.67 15.01 -8.14
CA HIS A 210 9.52 13.86 -8.48
C HIS A 210 10.99 14.25 -8.61
N VAL A 211 11.29 15.50 -8.98
CA VAL A 211 12.66 16.01 -9.16
C VAL A 211 13.36 16.18 -7.81
N LEU A 212 12.59 16.46 -6.76
CA LEU A 212 13.10 16.67 -5.40
C LEU A 212 13.38 15.34 -4.64
N MET A 213 12.86 14.22 -5.14
CA MET A 213 12.90 12.95 -4.43
C MET A 213 14.21 12.20 -4.72
N ARG A 214 14.73 11.49 -3.72
CA ARG A 214 15.94 10.65 -3.84
C ARG A 214 15.72 9.51 -4.84
N ARG A 215 14.53 8.91 -4.80
CA ARG A 215 14.11 7.80 -5.66
C ARG A 215 12.66 7.98 -6.05
N THR A 216 12.33 7.61 -7.28
CA THR A 216 10.95 7.47 -7.75
C THR A 216 10.78 6.14 -8.47
N CYS A 217 9.67 5.45 -8.23
CA CYS A 217 9.27 4.25 -8.95
C CYS A 217 7.77 4.38 -9.22
N GLY A 218 7.37 4.74 -10.44
CA GLY A 218 5.98 5.12 -10.72
C GLY A 218 5.50 6.28 -9.83
N PRO A 219 4.35 6.18 -9.12
CA PRO A 219 3.86 7.20 -8.21
C PRO A 219 4.58 7.21 -6.85
N TYR A 220 5.40 6.19 -6.56
CA TYR A 220 6.08 6.04 -5.27
C TYR A 220 7.36 6.87 -5.25
N CYS A 221 7.52 7.66 -4.20
CA CYS A 221 8.61 8.60 -4.01
C CYS A 221 9.26 8.39 -2.64
N VAL A 222 10.58 8.51 -2.59
CA VAL A 222 11.37 8.36 -1.36
C VAL A 222 12.24 9.59 -1.17
N THR A 223 12.25 10.11 0.05
CA THR A 223 13.12 11.25 0.42
C THR A 223 14.55 10.79 0.72
N SER A 224 15.47 11.74 0.86
CA SER A 224 16.81 11.52 1.41
C SER A 224 16.94 11.95 2.88
N LEU A 225 15.82 12.32 3.51
CA LEU A 225 15.80 12.79 4.89
C LEU A 225 16.12 11.64 5.84
N ASP A 226 16.69 11.97 7.00
CA ASP A 226 16.70 11.07 8.15
C ASP A 226 15.39 11.22 8.95
N ASP A 227 15.21 10.38 9.98
CA ASP A 227 13.97 10.34 10.76
C ASP A 227 13.67 11.68 11.46
N ALA A 228 14.70 12.36 11.96
CA ALA A 228 14.53 13.65 12.65
C ALA A 228 14.10 14.76 11.67
N ALA A 229 14.72 14.84 10.50
CA ALA A 229 14.38 15.80 9.45
C ALA A 229 13.02 15.47 8.81
N TYR A 230 12.72 14.18 8.60
CA TYR A 230 11.44 13.73 8.07
C TYR A 230 10.27 14.12 8.97
N ARG A 231 10.40 14.01 10.31
CA ARG A 231 9.33 14.44 11.24
C ARG A 231 9.02 15.93 11.14
N LYS A 232 10.04 16.77 10.97
CA LYS A 232 9.87 18.21 10.74
C LYS A 232 9.18 18.47 9.40
N PHE A 233 9.62 17.78 8.34
CA PHE A 233 9.01 17.86 7.02
C PHE A 233 7.55 17.41 7.03
N HIS A 234 7.24 16.29 7.70
CA HIS A 234 5.90 15.76 7.87
C HIS A 234 4.98 16.77 8.55
N THR A 235 5.42 17.36 9.67
CA THR A 235 4.63 18.36 10.41
C THR A 235 4.34 19.59 9.56
N ALA A 236 5.37 20.14 8.91
CA ALA A 236 5.22 21.30 8.04
C ALA A 236 4.30 21.00 6.83
N SER A 237 4.40 19.80 6.26
CA SER A 237 3.54 19.35 5.16
C SER A 237 2.08 19.25 5.59
N LEU A 238 1.82 18.70 6.78
CA LEU A 238 0.48 18.59 7.34
C LEU A 238 -0.14 19.98 7.58
N ASP A 239 0.65 20.94 8.06
CA ASP A 239 0.22 22.34 8.22
C ASP A 239 -0.10 23.01 6.89
N ALA A 240 0.60 22.62 5.82
CA ALA A 240 0.34 23.02 4.44
C ALA A 240 -0.81 22.26 3.76
N GLY A 241 -1.43 21.28 4.42
CA GLY A 241 -2.57 20.52 3.88
C GLY A 241 -2.17 19.29 3.06
N VAL A 242 -0.94 18.81 3.18
CA VAL A 242 -0.47 17.56 2.56
C VAL A 242 -0.19 16.54 3.65
N LEU A 243 -0.91 15.42 3.63
CA LEU A 243 -0.63 14.32 4.54
C LEU A 243 0.45 13.41 3.94
N LEU A 244 1.59 13.30 4.63
CA LEU A 244 2.66 12.38 4.29
C LEU A 244 2.56 11.06 5.08
N PRO A 245 3.28 10.00 4.68
CA PRO A 245 3.39 8.79 5.47
C PRO A 245 3.87 9.02 6.92
N PRO A 246 3.52 8.14 7.87
CA PRO A 246 3.91 8.29 9.27
C PRO A 246 5.42 8.28 9.52
N THR A 247 6.16 7.55 8.69
CA THR A 247 7.61 7.38 8.81
C THR A 247 8.26 7.48 7.44
N GLN A 248 9.56 7.78 7.43
CA GLN A 248 10.38 7.81 6.21
C GLN A 248 10.52 6.44 5.52
N ASP A 249 10.23 5.35 6.23
CA ASP A 249 10.34 3.98 5.74
C ASP A 249 9.13 3.57 4.89
N ALA A 250 8.14 4.45 4.73
CA ALA A 250 7.02 4.26 3.82
C ALA A 250 7.15 5.20 2.61
N PRO A 251 6.82 4.73 1.39
CA PRO A 251 6.89 5.59 0.22
C PRO A 251 5.82 6.68 0.30
N ILE A 252 6.18 7.90 -0.09
CA ILE A 252 5.24 8.97 -0.43
C ILE A 252 4.58 8.58 -1.76
N ILE A 253 3.26 8.61 -1.83
CA ILE A 253 2.49 8.22 -3.02
C ILE A 253 1.88 9.47 -3.65
N ILE A 254 2.38 9.88 -4.81
CA ILE A 254 1.86 11.02 -5.53
C ILE A 254 0.46 10.67 -6.07
N PRO A 255 -0.60 11.40 -5.68
CA PRO A 255 -1.93 11.18 -6.22
C PRO A 255 -1.96 11.38 -7.75
N PRO A 256 -2.68 10.55 -8.51
CA PRO A 256 -2.80 10.70 -9.96
C PRO A 256 -3.59 11.96 -10.36
N VAL A 257 -4.34 12.55 -9.43
CA VAL A 257 -5.16 13.74 -9.67
C VAL A 257 -5.05 14.70 -8.48
N PHE A 258 -4.56 15.91 -8.75
CA PHE A 258 -4.61 17.06 -7.85
C PHE A 258 -4.38 18.36 -8.64
N THR A 259 -4.73 19.49 -8.03
CA THR A 259 -4.54 20.83 -8.60
C THR A 259 -3.29 21.50 -8.04
N GLU A 260 -2.66 22.42 -8.79
CA GLU A 260 -1.49 23.17 -8.31
C GLU A 260 -1.81 23.99 -7.06
N GLY A 261 -3.03 24.53 -6.96
CA GLY A 261 -3.51 25.25 -5.78
C GLY A 261 -3.58 24.40 -4.51
N GLU A 262 -3.83 23.09 -4.63
CA GLU A 262 -3.84 22.18 -3.48
C GLU A 262 -2.47 21.94 -2.87
N VAL A 263 -1.41 22.04 -3.68
CA VAL A 263 -0.02 21.84 -3.22
C VAL A 263 0.78 23.13 -3.16
N ALA A 264 0.21 24.28 -3.51
CA ALA A 264 0.93 25.56 -3.60
C ALA A 264 1.66 25.95 -2.30
N ARG A 265 1.04 25.71 -1.14
CA ARG A 265 1.67 25.95 0.17
C ARG A 265 2.73 24.90 0.55
N PHE A 266 2.63 23.71 -0.03
CA PHE A 266 3.55 22.60 0.23
C PHE A 266 4.81 22.67 -0.63
N LEU A 267 4.73 23.16 -1.87
CA LEU A 267 5.87 23.19 -2.79
C LEU A 267 7.11 23.90 -2.20
N PRO A 268 7.01 25.11 -1.62
CA PRO A 268 8.18 25.76 -1.01
C PRO A 268 8.77 24.97 0.17
N ILE A 269 7.92 24.28 0.94
CA ILE A 269 8.36 23.41 2.05
C ILE A 269 9.09 22.20 1.49
N ALA A 270 8.56 21.58 0.44
CA ALA A 270 9.24 20.48 -0.23
C ALA A 270 10.60 20.91 -0.77
N GLU A 271 10.71 22.09 -1.37
CA GLU A 271 11.99 22.66 -1.83
C GLU A 271 12.96 22.94 -0.68
N GLU A 272 12.49 23.50 0.44
CA GLU A 272 13.33 23.78 1.60
C GLU A 272 13.94 22.50 2.20
N PHE A 273 13.14 21.45 2.34
CA PHE A 273 13.57 20.20 2.98
C PHE A 273 14.30 19.26 2.02
N LEU A 274 13.84 19.16 0.77
CA LEU A 274 14.30 18.16 -0.19
C LEU A 274 15.19 18.75 -1.30
N GLY A 275 15.16 20.07 -1.49
CA GLY A 275 16.00 20.75 -2.45
C GLY A 275 17.48 20.54 -2.12
N LYS A 276 18.25 20.12 -3.12
CA LYS A 276 19.70 19.96 -3.00
C LYS A 276 20.32 21.31 -2.64
N ARG A 277 21.03 21.37 -1.51
CA ARG A 277 22.17 22.28 -1.37
C ARG A 277 23.40 21.62 -1.99
#